data_AF-D1JHN6-F1
#
_entry.id   AF-D1JHN6-F1
#
_cell.length_a   1.000
_cell.length_b   1.000
_cell.length_c   1.000
_cell.angle_alpha   90.00
_cell.angle_beta   90.00
_cell.angle_gamma   90.00
#
_symmetry.space_group_name_H-M   'P 1'
#
loop_
_entity.id
_entity.type
_entity.pdbx_description
1 polymer ?
#
loop_
_entity_poly.entity_id
_entity_poly.type
_entity_poly.pdbx_seq_one_letter_code
_entity_poly.pdbx_strand_id
1 'polypeptide(L)'
;MALLAVATENISFGVGGVSIDDFPSAREAGKAAIQAAIDATGKKGTPKLVLITGSVGHEEELLAGIEDVIGKDVPVLGGSAGDNTITGEWKQFANENVYSNGISVTAIYTNLKIGWAYEAGYIRSKNRGTVTRADGRIIYEIDNRPAAEIYNGWTGGTVVAEKRETGGSILSDTSYYPLAKIIKN
;
A
#
# COMPACT_ATOMS: atom_id res chain seq x y z
N MET A 1 18.12 2.37 -4.08
CA MET A 1 17.63 1.38 -5.07
C MET A 1 18.01 0.00 -4.58
N ALA A 2 17.03 -0.88 -4.39
CA ALA A 2 17.27 -2.29 -4.11
C ALA A 2 16.74 -3.10 -5.30
N LEU A 3 17.46 -4.15 -5.70
CA LEU A 3 17.07 -5.04 -6.79
C LEU A 3 17.12 -6.47 -6.25
N LEU A 4 16.06 -7.23 -6.49
CA LEU A 4 16.00 -8.67 -6.24
C LEU A 4 15.81 -9.38 -7.57
N ALA A 5 16.69 -10.32 -7.89
CA ALA A 5 16.56 -11.21 -9.03
C ALA A 5 16.45 -12.65 -8.54
N VAL A 6 15.50 -13.39 -9.07
CA VAL A 6 15.26 -14.81 -8.72
C VAL A 6 15.13 -15.60 -10.02
N ALA A 7 15.92 -16.65 -10.17
CA ALA A 7 15.83 -17.59 -11.28
C ALA A 7 15.82 -19.02 -10.71
N THR A 8 14.79 -19.79 -11.04
CA THR A 8 14.61 -21.15 -10.54
C THR A 8 13.59 -21.90 -11.40
N GLU A 9 13.77 -23.21 -11.54
CA GLU A 9 12.82 -24.09 -12.24
C GLU A 9 11.58 -24.42 -11.39
N ASN A 10 11.66 -24.19 -10.07
CA ASN A 10 10.61 -24.56 -9.11
C ASN A 10 9.52 -23.50 -8.94
N ILE A 11 9.68 -22.33 -9.55
CA ILE A 11 8.76 -21.21 -9.45
C ILE A 11 8.47 -20.69 -10.86
N SER A 12 7.20 -20.46 -11.15
CA SER A 12 6.78 -19.76 -12.36
C SER A 12 6.24 -18.38 -11.96
N PHE A 13 6.77 -17.35 -12.62
CA PHE A 13 6.38 -15.96 -12.42
C PHE A 13 5.62 -15.48 -13.65
N GLY A 14 4.57 -14.70 -13.43
CA GLY A 14 3.89 -13.97 -14.48
C GLY A 14 3.64 -12.56 -14.00
N VAL A 15 3.87 -11.59 -14.87
CA VAL A 15 3.78 -10.17 -14.53
C VAL A 15 2.69 -9.55 -15.38
N GLY A 16 1.83 -8.77 -14.72
CA GLY A 16 0.82 -7.95 -15.35
C GLY A 16 0.90 -6.54 -14.79
N GLY A 17 0.65 -5.56 -15.65
CA GLY A 17 0.47 -4.19 -15.21
C GLY A 17 -0.45 -3.44 -16.15
N VAL A 18 -1.15 -2.47 -15.58
CA VAL A 18 -2.12 -1.63 -16.28
C VAL A 18 -2.13 -0.22 -15.70
N SER A 19 -2.57 0.75 -16.50
CA SER A 19 -2.99 2.05 -15.98
C SER A 19 -4.35 1.89 -15.31
N ILE A 20 -4.55 2.51 -14.15
CA ILE A 20 -5.87 2.55 -13.49
C ILE A 20 -6.84 3.41 -14.31
N ASP A 21 -6.33 4.44 -14.97
CA ASP A 21 -7.11 5.40 -15.76
C ASP A 21 -7.80 4.76 -16.99
N ASP A 22 -7.33 3.58 -17.41
CA ASP A 22 -7.90 2.83 -18.54
C ASP A 22 -9.17 2.04 -18.14
N PHE A 23 -9.57 2.07 -16.86
CA PHE A 23 -10.66 1.27 -16.31
C PHE A 23 -11.71 2.15 -15.60
N PRO A 24 -12.98 1.69 -15.52
CA PRO A 24 -14.03 2.41 -14.81
C PRO A 24 -13.80 2.56 -13.29
N SER A 25 -12.95 1.71 -12.70
CA SER A 25 -12.58 1.75 -11.29
C SER A 25 -11.23 1.07 -11.07
N ALA A 26 -10.58 1.37 -9.94
CA ALA A 26 -9.35 0.69 -9.57
C ALA A 26 -9.57 -0.80 -9.28
N ARG A 27 -10.79 -1.20 -8.89
CA ARG A 27 -11.17 -2.61 -8.76
C ARG A 27 -11.08 -3.35 -10.09
N GLU A 28 -11.62 -2.79 -11.17
CA GLU A 28 -11.51 -3.40 -12.50
C GLU A 28 -10.07 -3.41 -13.01
N ALA A 29 -9.27 -2.39 -12.70
CA ALA A 29 -7.84 -2.37 -13.00
C ALA A 29 -7.08 -3.49 -12.25
N GLY A 30 -7.36 -3.68 -10.95
CA GLY A 30 -6.78 -4.75 -10.14
C GLY A 30 -7.10 -6.15 -10.69
N LYS A 31 -8.35 -6.35 -11.10
CA LYS A 31 -8.82 -7.58 -11.77
C LYS A 31 -8.08 -7.84 -13.08
N ALA A 32 -7.96 -6.81 -13.93
CA ALA A 32 -7.28 -6.92 -15.21
C ALA A 32 -5.78 -7.22 -15.04
N ALA A 33 -5.12 -6.55 -14.09
CA ALA A 33 -3.70 -6.73 -13.82
C ALA A 33 -3.38 -8.16 -13.37
N ILE A 34 -4.15 -8.72 -12.41
CA ILE A 34 -3.90 -10.09 -11.94
C ILE A 34 -4.24 -11.13 -13.00
N GLN A 35 -5.27 -10.90 -13.82
CA GLN A 35 -5.60 -11.80 -14.92
C GLN A 35 -4.46 -11.85 -15.94
N ALA A 36 -3.94 -10.69 -16.35
CA ALA A 36 -2.79 -10.60 -17.25
C ALA A 36 -1.55 -11.31 -16.67
N ALA A 37 -1.29 -11.15 -15.37
CA ALA A 37 -0.19 -11.83 -14.70
C ALA A 37 -0.37 -13.36 -14.68
N ILE A 38 -1.58 -13.86 -14.43
CA ILE A 38 -1.88 -15.29 -14.46
C ILE A 38 -1.70 -15.84 -15.87
N ASP A 39 -2.25 -15.17 -16.88
CA ASP A 39 -2.18 -15.59 -18.29
C ASP A 39 -0.73 -15.67 -18.76
N ALA A 40 0.12 -14.73 -18.35
CA ALA A 40 1.54 -14.72 -18.66
C ALA A 40 2.31 -15.94 -18.11
N THR A 41 1.81 -16.60 -17.07
CA THR A 41 2.43 -17.83 -16.54
C THR A 41 2.14 -19.08 -17.38
N GLY A 42 1.03 -19.08 -18.13
CA GLY A 42 0.46 -20.26 -18.76
C GLY A 42 0.03 -21.38 -17.78
N LYS A 43 -0.04 -21.10 -16.47
CA LYS A 43 -0.46 -22.07 -15.45
C LYS A 43 -1.98 -22.06 -15.29
N LYS A 44 -2.50 -23.18 -14.80
CA LYS A 44 -3.91 -23.34 -14.41
C LYS A 44 -4.05 -23.19 -12.89
N GLY A 45 -5.24 -22.78 -12.45
CA GLY A 45 -5.55 -22.60 -11.03
C GLY A 45 -5.21 -21.20 -10.53
N THR A 46 -5.08 -21.06 -9.21
CA THR A 46 -4.75 -19.78 -8.56
C THR A 46 -3.26 -19.74 -8.17
N PRO A 47 -2.62 -18.55 -8.19
CA PRO A 47 -1.25 -18.41 -7.70
C PRO A 47 -1.16 -18.72 -6.21
N LYS A 48 0.03 -19.07 -5.74
CA LYS A 48 0.30 -19.32 -4.31
C LYS A 48 0.67 -18.06 -3.54
N LEU A 49 1.09 -17.02 -4.24
CA LEU A 49 1.44 -15.70 -3.72
C LEU A 49 1.31 -14.68 -4.84
N VAL A 50 0.90 -13.47 -4.50
CA VAL A 50 0.94 -12.32 -5.40
C VAL A 50 1.83 -11.24 -4.78
N LEU A 51 2.70 -10.65 -5.59
CA LEU A 51 3.38 -9.41 -5.24
C LEU A 51 2.68 -8.23 -5.91
N ILE A 52 2.47 -7.13 -5.19
CA ILE A 52 1.78 -5.93 -5.69
C ILE A 52 2.65 -4.68 -5.51
N THR A 53 2.62 -3.82 -6.51
CA THR A 53 3.04 -2.41 -6.42
C THR A 53 1.98 -1.54 -7.08
N GLY A 54 1.12 -0.91 -6.26
CA GLY A 54 0.01 -0.06 -6.72
C GLY A 54 0.34 1.43 -6.71
N SER A 55 -0.59 2.25 -7.17
CA SER A 55 -0.57 3.71 -6.93
C SER A 55 -1.19 4.03 -5.58
N VAL A 56 -0.72 5.10 -4.95
CA VAL A 56 -1.26 5.55 -3.65
C VAL A 56 -2.72 5.95 -3.80
N GLY A 57 -3.56 5.54 -2.85
CA GLY A 57 -4.95 5.98 -2.75
C GLY A 57 -5.98 5.03 -3.39
N HIS A 58 -5.53 3.96 -4.04
CA HIS A 58 -6.37 2.97 -4.68
C HIS A 58 -6.25 1.57 -4.04
N GLU A 59 -5.58 1.46 -2.89
CA GLU A 59 -5.13 0.19 -2.33
C GLU A 59 -6.27 -0.81 -2.11
N GLU A 60 -7.35 -0.36 -1.44
CA GLU A 60 -8.47 -1.22 -1.08
C GLU A 60 -9.22 -1.74 -2.31
N GLU A 61 -9.43 -0.89 -3.32
CA GLU A 61 -10.12 -1.27 -4.55
C GLU A 61 -9.27 -2.22 -5.40
N LEU A 62 -7.98 -1.94 -5.56
CA LEU A 62 -7.05 -2.81 -6.29
C LEU A 62 -7.01 -4.21 -5.66
N LEU A 63 -6.89 -4.29 -4.33
CA LEU A 63 -6.90 -5.56 -3.60
C LEU A 63 -8.22 -6.30 -3.79
N ALA A 64 -9.36 -5.62 -3.69
CA ALA A 64 -10.67 -6.23 -3.93
C ALA A 64 -10.79 -6.81 -5.35
N GLY A 65 -10.27 -6.11 -6.37
CA GLY A 65 -10.26 -6.57 -7.75
C GLY A 65 -9.38 -7.80 -7.96
N ILE A 66 -8.24 -7.87 -7.27
CA ILE A 66 -7.36 -9.03 -7.27
C ILE A 66 -8.08 -10.23 -6.62
N GLU A 67 -8.67 -10.02 -5.45
CA GLU A 67 -9.43 -11.04 -4.70
C GLU A 67 -10.62 -11.59 -5.49
N ASP A 68 -11.27 -10.79 -6.34
CA ASP A 68 -12.36 -11.25 -7.21
C ASP A 68 -11.91 -12.33 -8.21
N VAL A 69 -10.62 -12.37 -8.56
CA VAL A 69 -10.05 -13.36 -9.49
C VAL A 69 -9.47 -14.56 -8.76
N ILE A 70 -8.67 -14.33 -7.71
CA ILE A 70 -7.87 -15.38 -7.07
C ILE A 70 -8.44 -15.89 -5.74
N GLY A 71 -9.49 -15.24 -5.22
CA GLY A 71 -10.03 -15.48 -3.89
C GLY A 71 -9.23 -14.78 -2.78
N LYS A 72 -9.74 -14.87 -1.54
CA LYS A 72 -9.18 -14.20 -0.36
C LYS A 72 -8.10 -14.97 0.38
N ASP A 73 -7.92 -16.24 0.02
CA ASP A 73 -6.98 -17.14 0.71
C ASP A 73 -5.56 -17.07 0.13
N VAL A 74 -5.37 -16.40 -1.01
CA VAL A 74 -4.05 -16.20 -1.61
C VAL A 74 -3.40 -14.97 -0.98
N PRO A 75 -2.20 -15.08 -0.37
CA PRO A 75 -1.52 -13.92 0.18
C PRO A 75 -1.14 -12.94 -0.93
N VAL A 76 -1.44 -11.66 -0.70
CA VAL A 76 -1.01 -10.54 -1.54
C VAL A 76 -0.05 -9.69 -0.71
N LEU A 77 1.20 -9.59 -1.13
CA LEU A 77 2.26 -8.88 -0.41
C LEU A 77 2.84 -7.74 -1.25
N GLY A 78 3.24 -6.66 -0.61
CA GLY A 78 3.83 -5.51 -1.30
C GLY A 78 3.30 -4.21 -0.73
N GLY A 79 3.09 -3.22 -1.59
CA GLY A 79 2.59 -1.92 -1.16
C GLY A 79 2.33 -0.98 -2.33
N SER A 80 2.21 0.30 -2.03
CA SER A 80 2.07 1.35 -3.04
C SER A 80 3.45 1.93 -3.39
N ALA A 81 3.62 2.35 -4.64
CA ALA A 81 4.74 3.20 -5.01
C ALA A 81 4.57 4.54 -4.26
N GLY A 82 5.67 5.11 -3.79
CA GLY A 82 5.69 6.40 -3.12
C GLY A 82 6.81 7.27 -3.65
N ASP A 83 6.65 8.57 -3.50
CA ASP A 83 7.72 9.55 -3.72
C ASP A 83 8.02 10.30 -2.41
N ASN A 84 9.07 11.11 -2.40
CA ASN A 84 9.54 11.79 -1.18
C ASN A 84 8.55 12.82 -0.60
N THR A 85 7.58 13.26 -1.39
CA THR A 85 6.64 14.33 -1.06
C THR A 85 5.18 13.88 -1.13
N ILE A 86 4.92 12.63 -1.52
CA ILE A 86 3.62 12.05 -1.90
C ILE A 86 2.91 12.98 -2.91
N THR A 87 3.65 13.50 -3.89
CA THR A 87 3.13 14.45 -4.90
C THR A 87 2.61 13.78 -6.17
N GLY A 88 2.76 12.46 -6.31
CA GLY A 88 2.32 11.71 -7.50
C GLY A 88 3.42 11.47 -8.53
N GLU A 89 4.68 11.70 -8.16
CA GLU A 89 5.84 11.51 -9.03
C GLU A 89 6.37 10.06 -9.01
N TRP A 90 5.72 9.18 -8.25
CA TRP A 90 6.01 7.75 -8.28
C TRP A 90 5.70 7.14 -9.65
N LYS A 91 6.32 5.99 -9.91
CA LYS A 91 6.09 5.19 -11.11
C LYS A 91 5.96 3.72 -10.77
N GLN A 92 5.06 3.03 -11.46
CA GLN A 92 5.01 1.57 -11.51
C GLN A 92 5.55 1.09 -12.86
N PHE A 93 6.28 -0.02 -12.84
CA PHE A 93 6.89 -0.60 -14.03
C PHE A 93 6.41 -2.03 -14.20
N ALA A 94 5.94 -2.38 -15.40
CA ALA A 94 5.57 -3.74 -15.77
C ALA A 94 5.57 -3.90 -17.29
N ASN A 95 6.04 -5.05 -17.79
CA ASN A 95 5.91 -5.44 -19.19
C ASN A 95 6.28 -4.32 -20.19
N GLU A 96 7.47 -3.71 -20.02
CA GLU A 96 7.99 -2.61 -20.87
C GLU A 96 7.23 -1.27 -20.78
N ASN A 97 6.24 -1.18 -19.90
CA ASN A 97 5.44 0.03 -19.67
C ASN A 97 5.81 0.70 -18.35
N VAL A 98 5.56 2.02 -18.31
CA VAL A 98 5.73 2.87 -17.14
C VAL A 98 4.42 3.59 -16.86
N TYR A 99 3.91 3.47 -15.64
CA TYR A 99 2.65 4.05 -15.22
C TYR A 99 2.87 5.13 -14.15
N SER A 100 2.05 6.17 -14.16
CA SER A 100 2.02 7.20 -13.10
C SER A 100 0.84 6.99 -12.14
N ASN A 101 -0.25 6.43 -12.65
CA ASN A 101 -1.40 5.98 -11.87
C ASN A 101 -1.72 4.50 -12.23
N GLY A 102 -0.77 3.60 -12.02
CA GLY A 102 -0.92 2.20 -12.40
C GLY A 102 -0.79 1.22 -11.24
N ILE A 103 -0.85 -0.05 -11.61
CA ILE A 103 -0.55 -1.20 -10.77
C ILE A 103 0.39 -2.15 -11.53
N SER A 104 1.37 -2.70 -10.83
CA SER A 104 2.19 -3.83 -11.25
C SER A 104 1.97 -4.99 -10.29
N VAL A 105 1.70 -6.18 -10.82
CA VAL A 105 1.52 -7.40 -10.04
C VAL A 105 2.35 -8.55 -10.60
N THR A 106 2.85 -9.40 -9.69
CA THR A 106 3.49 -10.67 -10.04
C THR A 106 2.73 -11.84 -9.45
N ALA A 107 2.17 -12.71 -10.28
CA ALA A 107 1.59 -13.98 -9.88
C ALA A 107 2.68 -15.05 -9.74
N ILE A 108 2.74 -15.70 -8.59
CA ILE A 108 3.78 -16.69 -8.25
C ILE A 108 3.15 -18.06 -8.08
N TYR A 109 3.53 -19.00 -8.94
CA TYR A 109 3.15 -20.41 -8.86
C TYR A 109 4.32 -21.26 -8.43
N THR A 110 4.11 -22.09 -7.41
CA THR A 110 5.14 -23.03 -6.94
C THR A 110 4.51 -24.17 -6.13
N ASN A 111 5.22 -25.28 -6.01
CA ASN A 111 4.91 -26.36 -5.07
C ASN A 111 5.67 -26.23 -3.73
N LEU A 112 6.52 -25.21 -3.61
CA LEU A 112 7.24 -24.92 -2.37
C LEU A 112 6.28 -24.38 -1.30
N LYS A 113 6.64 -24.60 -0.04
CA LYS A 113 5.94 -23.97 1.09
C LYS A 113 6.31 -22.50 1.16
N ILE A 114 5.30 -21.63 1.27
CA ILE A 114 5.49 -20.19 1.39
C ILE A 114 5.36 -19.79 2.85
N GLY A 115 6.35 -19.05 3.34
CA GLY A 115 6.31 -18.38 4.63
C GLY A 115 6.40 -16.88 4.43
N TRP A 116 5.70 -16.13 5.27
CA TRP A 116 5.73 -14.68 5.29
C TRP A 116 5.61 -14.20 6.73
N ALA A 117 6.17 -13.04 7.01
CA ALA A 117 6.07 -12.36 8.30
C ALA A 117 5.90 -10.87 8.04
N TYR A 118 5.14 -10.22 8.89
CA TYR A 118 4.96 -8.78 8.87
C TYR A 118 5.25 -8.24 10.27
N GLU A 119 6.13 -7.25 10.34
CA GLU A 119 6.40 -6.50 11.55
C GLU A 119 6.30 -5.01 11.21
N ALA A 120 5.46 -4.29 11.94
CA ALA A 120 5.29 -2.84 11.73
C ALA A 120 6.53 -2.04 12.17
N GLY A 121 7.50 -2.65 12.85
CA GLY A 121 8.74 -2.02 13.30
C GLY A 121 8.59 -1.03 14.45
N TYR A 122 7.40 -0.97 15.08
CA TYR A 122 7.06 0.04 16.08
C TYR A 122 6.38 -0.56 17.32
N ILE A 123 6.70 0.00 18.50
CA ILE A 123 6.08 -0.41 19.77
C ILE A 123 4.81 0.42 19.99
N ARG A 124 3.66 -0.26 20.05
CA ARG A 124 2.35 0.39 20.25
C ARG A 124 2.40 1.49 21.32
N SER A 125 1.99 2.69 20.95
CA SER A 125 1.84 3.80 21.88
C SER A 125 0.67 3.57 22.84
N LYS A 126 0.70 4.28 23.98
CA LYS A 126 -0.40 4.33 24.95
C LYS A 126 -1.56 5.18 24.46
N ASN A 127 -1.30 6.11 23.54
CA ASN A 127 -2.30 7.01 22.99
C ASN A 127 -3.33 6.24 22.15
N ARG A 128 -4.61 6.50 22.39
CA ARG A 128 -5.76 5.89 21.70
C ARG A 128 -6.89 6.92 21.60
N GLY A 129 -7.72 6.77 20.57
CA GLY A 129 -8.96 7.53 20.37
C GLY A 129 -9.83 6.86 19.31
N THR A 130 -11.11 7.22 19.27
CA THR A 130 -12.07 6.73 18.28
C THR A 130 -12.22 7.75 17.16
N VAL A 131 -12.06 7.32 15.90
CA VAL A 131 -12.40 8.17 14.75
C VAL A 131 -13.90 8.43 14.76
N THR A 132 -14.31 9.68 14.98
CA THR A 132 -15.73 10.07 15.05
C THR A 132 -16.21 10.71 13.76
N ARG A 133 -15.29 11.24 12.92
CA ARG A 133 -15.61 11.71 11.57
C ARG A 133 -14.42 11.52 10.63
N ALA A 134 -14.67 10.87 9.50
CA ALA A 134 -13.72 10.69 8.41
C ALA A 134 -14.44 10.68 7.06
N ASP A 135 -13.70 11.00 6.00
CA ASP A 135 -14.12 10.82 4.61
C ASP A 135 -12.94 10.28 3.80
N GLY A 136 -13.13 9.12 3.18
CA GLY A 136 -12.06 8.39 2.52
C GLY A 136 -10.82 8.23 3.41
N ARG A 137 -9.70 8.82 2.97
CA ARG A 137 -8.39 8.77 3.64
C ARG A 137 -8.16 9.92 4.62
N ILE A 138 -9.15 10.78 4.83
CA ILE A 138 -9.05 11.97 5.67
C ILE A 138 -9.80 11.72 6.98
N ILE A 139 -9.05 11.73 8.07
CA ILE A 139 -9.61 11.73 9.43
C ILE A 139 -9.79 13.18 9.86
N TYR A 140 -11.04 13.62 10.05
CA TYR A 140 -11.31 14.97 10.50
C TYR A 140 -11.42 15.06 12.03
N GLU A 141 -11.97 14.03 12.67
CA GLU A 141 -12.21 14.04 14.11
C GLU A 141 -11.84 12.72 14.78
N ILE A 142 -11.26 12.86 15.96
CA ILE A 142 -10.99 11.77 16.91
C ILE A 142 -11.57 12.21 18.26
N ASP A 143 -12.39 11.35 18.87
CA ASP A 143 -13.12 11.62 20.11
C ASP A 143 -13.94 12.93 20.08
N ASN A 144 -14.61 13.20 18.96
CA ASN A 144 -15.40 14.42 18.70
C ASN A 144 -14.59 15.73 18.77
N ARG A 145 -13.27 15.66 18.58
CA ARG A 145 -12.37 16.82 18.51
C ARG A 145 -11.58 16.80 17.21
N PRO A 146 -11.11 17.96 16.70
CA PRO A 146 -10.35 17.98 15.45
C PRO A 146 -9.11 17.10 15.55
N ALA A 147 -8.92 16.22 14.57
CA ALA A 147 -7.87 15.19 14.59
C ALA A 147 -6.47 15.78 14.73
N ALA A 148 -6.22 16.96 14.14
CA ALA A 148 -4.95 17.68 14.27
C ALA A 148 -4.64 18.09 15.72
N GLU A 149 -5.64 18.43 16.55
CA GLU A 149 -5.41 18.75 17.97
C GLU A 149 -5.01 17.52 18.76
N ILE A 150 -5.72 16.40 18.53
CA ILE A 150 -5.44 15.11 19.15
C ILE A 150 -4.03 14.65 18.79
N TYR A 151 -3.71 14.68 17.50
CA TYR A 151 -2.41 14.28 16.98
C TYR A 151 -1.28 15.15 17.55
N ASN A 152 -1.50 16.47 17.67
CA ASN A 152 -0.53 17.37 18.31
C ASN A 152 -0.32 17.02 19.79
N GLY A 153 -1.39 16.72 20.52
CA GLY A 153 -1.28 16.24 21.90
C GLY A 153 -0.49 14.95 22.01
N TRP A 154 -0.75 13.98 21.13
CA TRP A 154 -0.07 12.69 21.11
C TRP A 154 1.42 12.77 20.74
N THR A 155 1.80 13.79 19.97
CA THR A 155 3.20 14.06 19.58
C THR A 155 3.90 15.04 20.51
N GLY A 156 3.28 15.44 21.63
CA GLY A 156 3.89 16.35 22.59
C GLY A 156 4.02 17.79 22.09
N GLY A 157 3.25 18.18 21.08
CA GLY A 157 3.23 19.54 20.54
C GLY A 157 4.34 19.85 19.53
N THR A 158 5.16 18.88 19.11
CA THR A 158 6.37 19.16 18.32
C THR A 158 6.17 19.06 16.81
N VAL A 159 5.13 18.36 16.35
CA VAL A 159 5.01 17.94 14.94
C VAL A 159 4.05 18.81 14.13
N VAL A 160 2.99 19.30 14.76
CA VAL A 160 1.87 19.97 14.09
C VAL A 160 1.63 21.39 14.59
N ALA A 161 2.31 21.83 15.64
CA ALA A 161 2.03 23.12 16.28
C ALA A 161 2.01 24.29 15.30
N GLU A 162 3.01 24.40 14.42
CA GLU A 162 3.09 25.48 13.42
C GLU A 162 2.07 25.29 12.28
N LYS A 163 1.84 24.05 11.84
CA LYS A 163 0.99 23.73 10.68
C LYS A 163 -0.50 23.62 11.01
N ARG A 164 -0.89 23.74 12.28
CA ARG A 164 -2.30 23.73 12.69
C ARG A 164 -3.07 24.94 12.17
N GLU A 165 -2.43 26.09 12.09
CA GLU A 165 -3.07 27.34 11.65
C GLU A 165 -3.00 27.51 10.14
N THR A 166 -1.87 27.16 9.52
CA THR A 166 -1.63 27.39 8.10
C THR A 166 -2.02 26.21 7.21
N GLY A 167 -2.21 25.02 7.79
CA GLY A 167 -2.22 23.77 7.04
C GLY A 167 -0.84 23.41 6.47
N GLY A 168 -0.76 22.28 5.76
CA GLY A 168 0.44 21.82 5.06
C GLY A 168 0.80 20.36 5.35
N SER A 169 1.77 19.84 4.59
CA SER A 169 2.28 18.47 4.78
C SER A 169 3.19 18.40 6.01
N ILE A 170 2.96 17.40 6.87
CA ILE A 170 3.79 17.10 8.06
C ILE A 170 4.65 15.85 7.86
N LEU A 171 4.78 15.34 6.61
CA LEU A 171 5.43 14.05 6.34
C LEU A 171 6.87 13.97 6.89
N SER A 172 7.69 14.99 6.58
CA SER A 172 9.07 15.06 7.09
C SER A 172 9.12 15.20 8.61
N ASP A 173 8.21 15.96 9.21
CA ASP A 173 8.19 16.22 10.66
C ASP A 173 7.82 14.94 11.43
N THR A 174 6.82 14.22 10.94
CA THR A 174 6.34 12.95 11.52
C THR A 174 7.37 11.83 11.44
N SER A 175 8.30 11.89 10.48
CA SER A 175 9.37 10.89 10.33
C SER A 175 10.27 10.79 11.58
N TYR A 176 10.50 11.91 12.28
CA TYR A 176 11.30 11.94 13.51
C TYR A 176 10.48 11.68 14.79
N TYR A 177 9.15 11.78 14.69
CA TYR A 177 8.22 11.65 15.82
C TYR A 177 7.05 10.70 15.49
N PRO A 178 7.32 9.42 15.16
CA PRO A 178 6.26 8.48 14.81
C PRO A 178 5.36 8.23 16.03
N LEU A 179 4.04 8.28 15.82
CA LEU A 179 3.03 8.02 16.87
C LEU A 179 3.21 6.66 17.56
N ALA A 180 3.81 5.69 16.87
CA ALA A 180 4.01 4.34 17.36
C ALA A 180 5.39 4.15 18.04
N LYS A 181 6.03 5.20 18.55
CA LYS A 181 7.25 5.07 19.36
C LYS A 181 6.99 5.51 20.80
N ILE A 182 7.28 4.63 21.76
CA ILE A 182 7.46 5.05 23.15
C ILE A 182 8.78 5.83 23.21
N ILE A 183 8.71 7.15 23.29
CA ILE A 183 9.86 7.96 23.71
C ILE A 183 10.00 7.72 25.21
N LYS A 184 11.03 6.97 25.63
CA LYS A 184 11.39 6.89 27.04
C LYS A 184 12.01 8.25 27.41
N ASN A 185 11.36 8.97 28.32
CA ASN A 185 11.96 10.10 29.03
C ASN A 185 12.97 9.59 30.06
#